data_AF-A0AA96SML0-F1
#
_entry.id   AF-A0AA96SML0-F1
#
_cell.length_a   1.000
_cell.length_b   1.000
_cell.length_c   1.000
_cell.angle_alpha   90.00
_cell.angle_beta   90.00
_cell.angle_gamma   90.00
#
_symmetry.space_group_name_H-M   'P 1'
#
loop_
_entity.id
_entity.type
_entity.pdbx_description
1 polymer ?
#
loop_
_entity_poly.entity_id
_entity_poly.type
_entity_poly.pdbx_seq_one_letter_code
_entity_poly.pdbx_strand_id
1 'polypeptide(L)'
;MGALMTLSFQINAFMYGTKGLKILRFLAFAGIVASSVGALLAYSLHYYMMIAQYGFFMAAMAFSPYLFFGILTAIYQLIRGKKDRAAVAFAIGSLPSIVTTEFGITASLFFLMAYIIYQMEKKHRQHVVNVVAMFSKEYSPLYSHRLANKTKYKQYQAAYRLLDLIEVEDFELVKQVDTRYKDYRTNLPERTLTRTFKIKGIFGTTTVTDELYIAPQRKRWFPQRSVK
;
A
#
# COMPACT_ATOMS: atom_id res chain seq x y z
N MET A 1 8.93 5.20 -34.48
CA MET A 1 9.02 5.83 -33.14
C MET A 1 7.68 6.37 -32.62
N GLY A 2 6.74 6.83 -33.47
CA GLY A 2 5.45 7.41 -33.01
C GLY A 2 4.48 6.45 -32.32
N ALA A 3 4.36 5.18 -32.76
CA ALA A 3 3.41 4.23 -32.19
C ALA A 3 3.71 3.85 -30.72
N LEU A 4 4.99 3.68 -30.36
CA LEU A 4 5.37 3.34 -28.98
C LEU A 4 5.23 4.54 -28.03
N MET A 5 5.48 5.76 -28.51
CA MET A 5 5.30 6.97 -27.68
C MET A 5 3.82 7.25 -27.43
N THR A 6 2.96 7.08 -28.44
CA THR A 6 1.51 7.24 -28.31
C THR A 6 0.92 6.17 -27.39
N LEU A 7 1.33 4.91 -27.55
CA LEU A 7 0.94 3.82 -26.64
C LEU A 7 1.38 4.10 -25.20
N SER A 8 2.63 4.52 -25.00
CA SER A 8 3.15 4.86 -23.66
C SER A 8 2.36 6.00 -23.01
N PHE A 9 2.01 7.02 -23.79
CA PHE A 9 1.18 8.13 -23.31
C PHE A 9 -0.22 7.66 -22.90
N GLN A 10 -0.87 6.83 -23.73
CA GLN A 10 -2.19 6.28 -23.42
C GLN A 10 -2.18 5.41 -22.16
N ILE A 11 -1.17 4.54 -22.01
CA ILE A 11 -1.00 3.71 -20.82
C ILE A 11 -0.80 4.59 -19.58
N ASN A 12 0.05 5.61 -19.65
CA ASN A 12 0.26 6.51 -18.51
C ASN A 12 -1.01 7.31 -18.18
N ALA A 13 -1.72 7.83 -19.18
CA ALA A 13 -2.97 8.55 -18.98
C ALA A 13 -4.03 7.65 -18.31
N PHE A 14 -4.10 6.37 -18.71
CA PHE A 14 -4.94 5.39 -18.05
C PHE A 14 -4.47 5.10 -16.61
N MET A 15 -3.18 4.82 -16.41
CA MET A 15 -2.67 4.42 -15.09
C MET A 15 -2.78 5.52 -14.04
N TYR A 16 -2.57 6.78 -14.43
CA TYR A 16 -2.46 7.91 -13.50
C TYR A 16 -3.66 8.86 -13.52
N GLY A 17 -4.47 8.84 -14.58
CA GLY A 17 -5.70 9.63 -14.66
C GLY A 17 -6.77 9.14 -13.67
N THR A 18 -7.66 10.04 -13.26
CA THR A 18 -8.65 9.77 -12.21
C THR A 18 -9.66 8.69 -12.60
N LYS A 19 -10.07 8.67 -13.88
CA LYS A 19 -10.93 7.60 -14.46
C LYS A 19 -10.25 6.23 -14.38
N GLY A 20 -8.99 6.13 -14.79
CA GLY A 20 -8.29 4.85 -14.76
C GLY A 20 -7.90 4.41 -13.35
N LEU A 21 -7.63 5.33 -12.42
CA LEU A 21 -7.49 5.01 -10.99
C LEU A 21 -8.75 4.35 -10.41
N LYS A 22 -9.95 4.81 -10.81
CA LYS A 22 -11.23 4.17 -10.41
C LYS A 22 -11.31 2.74 -10.95
N ILE A 23 -10.95 2.53 -12.22
CA ILE A 23 -10.95 1.20 -12.85
C ILE A 23 -9.94 0.28 -12.17
N LEU A 24 -8.71 0.75 -11.94
CA LEU A 24 -7.67 -0.01 -11.24
C LEU A 24 -8.08 -0.36 -9.82
N ARG A 25 -8.73 0.57 -9.10
CA ARG A 25 -9.29 0.31 -7.77
C ARG A 25 -10.36 -0.77 -7.81
N PHE A 26 -11.25 -0.72 -8.79
CA PHE A 26 -12.29 -1.72 -8.97
C PHE A 26 -11.69 -3.10 -9.27
N LEU A 27 -10.73 -3.18 -10.20
CA LEU A 27 -10.01 -4.42 -10.52
C LEU A 27 -9.25 -4.97 -9.31
N ALA A 28 -8.57 -4.11 -8.55
CA ALA A 28 -7.89 -4.51 -7.34
C ALA A 28 -8.88 -5.04 -6.28
N PHE A 29 -10.03 -4.37 -6.12
CA PHE A 29 -11.08 -4.84 -5.22
C PHE A 29 -11.63 -6.21 -5.65
N ALA A 30 -11.98 -6.37 -6.94
CA ALA A 30 -12.44 -7.64 -7.48
C ALA A 30 -11.39 -8.76 -7.30
N GLY A 31 -10.12 -8.48 -7.56
CA GLY A 31 -9.01 -9.41 -7.36
C GLY A 31 -8.82 -9.81 -5.89
N ILE A 32 -8.94 -8.87 -4.96
CA ILE A 32 -8.89 -9.13 -3.51
C ILE A 32 -10.08 -10.01 -3.09
N VAL A 33 -11.30 -9.70 -3.55
CA VAL A 33 -12.50 -10.49 -3.23
C VAL A 33 -12.37 -11.90 -3.79
N ALA A 34 -12.05 -12.05 -5.07
CA ALA A 34 -11.88 -13.35 -5.72
C ALA A 34 -10.80 -14.20 -5.02
N SER A 35 -9.65 -13.58 -4.70
CA SER A 35 -8.58 -14.27 -3.97
C SER A 35 -9.02 -14.66 -2.55
N SER A 36 -9.75 -13.80 -1.85
CA SER A 36 -10.25 -14.10 -0.50
C SER A 36 -11.27 -15.25 -0.51
N VAL A 37 -12.18 -15.27 -1.48
CA VAL A 37 -13.15 -16.36 -1.67
C VAL A 37 -12.44 -17.67 -2.03
N GLY A 38 -11.47 -17.61 -2.96
CA GLY A 38 -10.63 -18.76 -3.31
C GLY A 38 -9.85 -19.31 -2.11
N ALA A 39 -9.32 -18.42 -1.27
CA ALA A 39 -8.66 -18.81 -0.03
C ALA A 39 -9.60 -19.54 0.93
N LEU A 40 -10.82 -19.03 1.13
CA LEU A 40 -11.82 -19.66 2.00
C LEU A 40 -12.25 -21.05 1.49
N LEU A 41 -12.45 -21.19 0.17
CA LEU A 41 -12.78 -22.48 -0.43
C LEU A 41 -11.63 -23.49 -0.29
N ALA A 42 -10.40 -23.07 -0.59
CA ALA A 42 -9.22 -23.90 -0.43
C ALA A 42 -8.99 -24.30 1.04
N TYR A 43 -9.24 -23.38 1.97
CA TYR A 43 -9.17 -23.65 3.41
C TYR A 43 -10.24 -24.66 3.85
N SER A 44 -11.45 -24.57 3.30
CA SER A 44 -12.54 -25.52 3.58
C SER A 44 -12.21 -26.93 3.07
N LEU A 45 -11.69 -27.04 1.84
CA LEU A 45 -11.23 -28.31 1.26
C LEU A 45 -10.06 -28.92 2.03
N HIS A 46 -9.14 -28.07 2.51
CA HIS A 46 -8.06 -28.48 3.38
C HIS A 46 -8.58 -29.17 4.65
N TYR A 47 -9.54 -28.58 5.35
CA TYR A 47 -10.15 -29.21 6.53
C TYR A 47 -10.90 -30.49 6.21
N TYR A 48 -11.65 -30.51 5.10
CA TYR A 48 -12.36 -31.70 4.65
C TYR A 48 -11.41 -32.88 4.43
N MET A 49 -10.29 -32.66 3.72
CA MET A 49 -9.27 -33.69 3.50
C MET A 49 -8.62 -34.15 4.81
N MET A 50 -8.29 -33.22 5.71
CA MET A 50 -7.72 -33.57 7.01
C MET A 50 -8.65 -34.45 7.84
N ILE A 51 -9.95 -34.14 7.87
CA ILE A 51 -10.96 -34.94 8.57
C ILE A 51 -11.12 -36.30 7.91
N ALA A 52 -11.15 -36.36 6.58
CA ALA A 52 -11.29 -37.61 5.84
C ALA A 52 -10.10 -38.56 6.03
N GLN A 53 -8.87 -38.04 6.11
CA GLN A 53 -7.65 -38.85 6.21
C GLN A 53 -7.27 -39.22 7.66
N TYR A 54 -7.41 -38.28 8.59
CA TYR A 54 -6.88 -38.44 9.95
C TYR A 54 -7.98 -38.51 11.03
N GLY A 55 -9.23 -38.35 10.64
CA GLY A 55 -10.38 -38.29 11.54
C GLY A 55 -10.53 -36.93 12.22
N PHE A 56 -11.76 -36.63 12.63
CA PHE A 56 -12.13 -35.34 13.22
C PHE A 56 -11.31 -34.98 14.46
N PHE A 57 -11.02 -35.95 15.32
CA PHE A 57 -10.35 -35.72 16.60
C PHE A 57 -8.89 -35.27 16.43
N MET A 58 -8.15 -35.89 15.51
CA MET A 58 -6.76 -35.50 15.22
C MET A 58 -6.70 -34.15 14.51
N ALA A 59 -7.59 -33.88 13.55
CA ALA A 59 -7.68 -32.57 12.91
C ALA A 59 -8.02 -31.46 13.93
N ALA A 60 -8.94 -31.71 14.84
CA ALA A 60 -9.29 -30.76 15.89
C ALA A 60 -8.10 -30.51 16.84
N MET A 61 -7.43 -31.54 17.35
CA MET A 61 -6.32 -31.37 18.29
C MET A 61 -5.07 -30.74 17.66
N ALA A 62 -4.76 -31.07 16.40
CA ALA A 62 -3.59 -30.53 15.73
C ALA A 62 -3.74 -29.04 15.37
N PHE A 63 -4.97 -28.55 15.11
CA PHE A 63 -5.18 -27.22 14.54
C PHE A 63 -5.95 -26.24 15.42
N SER A 64 -6.83 -26.72 16.31
CA SER A 64 -7.57 -25.84 17.22
C SER A 64 -6.68 -24.98 18.11
N PRO A 65 -5.50 -25.44 18.62
CA PRO A 65 -4.65 -24.56 19.43
C PRO A 65 -4.16 -23.36 18.63
N TYR A 66 -3.72 -23.55 17.39
CA TYR A 66 -3.17 -22.49 16.55
C TYR A 66 -4.22 -21.46 16.14
N LEU A 67 -5.40 -21.91 15.72
CA LEU A 67 -6.53 -21.02 15.44
C LEU A 67 -6.99 -20.27 16.69
N PHE A 68 -7.08 -20.95 17.83
CA PHE A 68 -7.49 -20.34 19.09
C PHE A 68 -6.51 -19.24 19.52
N PHE A 69 -5.20 -19.53 19.54
CA PHE A 69 -4.17 -18.54 19.85
C PHE A 69 -4.11 -17.42 18.80
N GLY A 70 -4.31 -17.73 17.52
CA GLY A 70 -4.41 -16.75 16.43
C GLY A 70 -5.57 -15.77 16.61
N ILE A 71 -6.76 -16.27 16.96
CA ILE A 71 -7.94 -15.45 17.24
C ILE A 71 -7.74 -14.61 18.50
N LEU A 72 -7.26 -15.21 19.59
CA LEU A 72 -6.99 -14.50 20.85
C LEU A 72 -6.01 -13.35 20.67
N THR A 73 -4.91 -13.61 19.96
CA THR A 73 -3.90 -12.59 19.67
C THR A 73 -4.42 -11.52 18.71
N ALA A 74 -5.26 -11.88 17.72
CA ALA A 74 -5.92 -10.92 16.85
C ALA A 74 -6.88 -10.00 17.62
N ILE A 75 -7.74 -10.55 18.47
CA ILE A 75 -8.65 -9.79 19.35
C ILE A 75 -7.85 -8.86 20.25
N TYR A 76 -6.79 -9.35 20.88
CA TYR A 76 -5.92 -8.54 21.72
C TYR A 76 -5.30 -7.34 20.97
N GLN A 77 -4.86 -7.54 19.72
CA GLN A 77 -4.33 -6.45 18.90
C GLN A 77 -5.43 -5.47 18.44
N LEU A 78 -6.65 -5.94 18.20
CA LEU A 78 -7.81 -5.10 17.91
C LEU A 78 -8.15 -4.20 19.11
N ILE A 79 -8.15 -4.74 20.34
CA ILE A 79 -8.36 -3.97 21.58
C ILE A 79 -7.29 -2.87 21.72
N ARG A 80 -6.05 -3.13 21.31
CA ARG A 80 -4.96 -2.13 21.30
C ARG A 80 -5.04 -1.12 20.14
N GLY A 81 -6.09 -1.16 19.31
CA GLY A 81 -6.25 -0.30 18.14
C GLY A 81 -5.29 -0.61 16.98
N LYS A 82 -4.52 -1.70 17.06
CA LYS A 82 -3.50 -2.08 16.08
C LYS A 82 -4.07 -3.05 15.05
N LYS A 83 -5.04 -2.58 14.26
CA LYS A 83 -5.76 -3.37 13.25
C LYS A 83 -4.83 -4.11 12.28
N ASP A 84 -3.74 -3.46 11.85
CA ASP A 84 -2.75 -4.08 10.97
C ASP A 84 -2.06 -5.30 11.61
N ARG A 85 -1.80 -5.26 12.93
CA ARG A 85 -1.18 -6.37 13.65
C ARG A 85 -2.16 -7.50 13.95
N ALA A 86 -3.45 -7.19 14.06
CA ALA A 86 -4.48 -8.20 14.24
C ALA A 86 -4.58 -9.12 13.02
N ALA A 87 -4.56 -8.54 11.82
CA ALA A 87 -4.56 -9.30 10.57
C ALA A 87 -3.33 -10.22 10.46
N VAL A 88 -2.15 -9.72 10.84
CA VAL A 88 -0.90 -10.52 10.86
C VAL A 88 -0.96 -11.65 11.89
N ALA A 89 -1.46 -11.36 13.10
CA ALA A 89 -1.59 -12.35 14.16
C ALA A 89 -2.54 -13.50 13.75
N PHE A 90 -3.66 -13.17 13.11
CA PHE A 90 -4.58 -14.16 12.57
C PHE A 90 -3.94 -15.00 11.46
N ALA A 91 -3.23 -14.36 10.52
CA ALA A 91 -2.52 -15.06 9.45
C ALA A 91 -1.48 -16.04 10.02
N ILE A 92 -0.66 -15.62 10.98
CA ILE A 92 0.36 -16.46 11.61
C ILE A 92 -0.27 -17.63 12.38
N GLY A 93 -1.35 -17.38 13.12
CA GLY A 93 -2.07 -18.44 13.83
C GLY A 93 -2.70 -19.47 12.89
N SER A 94 -3.03 -19.08 11.66
CA SER A 94 -3.52 -20.03 10.65
C SER A 94 -2.41 -20.81 9.93
N LEU A 95 -1.17 -20.30 9.86
CA LEU A 95 -0.08 -20.90 9.07
C LEU A 95 0.22 -22.39 9.35
N PRO A 96 0.27 -22.87 10.61
CA PRO A 96 0.62 -24.25 10.91
C PRO A 96 -0.37 -25.27 10.35
N SER A 97 -1.64 -24.89 10.13
CA SER A 97 -2.61 -25.82 9.52
C SER A 97 -2.38 -25.99 8.02
N ILE A 98 -1.85 -24.95 7.38
CA ILE A 98 -1.94 -24.76 5.94
C ILE A 98 -0.85 -25.53 5.14
N VAL A 99 0.22 -26.03 5.78
CA VAL A 99 1.32 -26.74 5.10
C VAL A 99 1.06 -28.25 4.95
N THR A 100 0.02 -28.77 5.59
CA THR A 100 -0.23 -30.22 5.67
C THR A 100 -0.92 -30.82 4.45
N THR A 101 -1.52 -29.99 3.59
CA THR A 101 -2.18 -30.44 2.35
C THR A 101 -1.95 -29.44 1.22
N GLU A 102 -2.08 -29.89 -0.03
CA GLU A 102 -1.98 -29.06 -1.23
C GLU A 102 -3.01 -27.91 -1.24
N PHE A 103 -4.24 -28.18 -0.78
CA PHE A 103 -5.30 -27.17 -0.65
C PHE A 103 -4.96 -26.11 0.39
N GLY A 104 -4.27 -26.50 1.46
CA GLY A 104 -3.73 -25.55 2.41
C GLY A 104 -2.77 -24.60 1.69
N ILE A 105 -1.72 -25.11 1.06
CA ILE A 105 -0.72 -24.28 0.36
C ILE A 105 -1.41 -23.32 -0.63
N THR A 106 -2.45 -23.79 -1.32
CA THR A 106 -3.26 -22.99 -2.24
C THR A 106 -4.00 -21.85 -1.53
N ALA A 107 -4.58 -22.09 -0.35
CA ALA A 107 -5.20 -21.04 0.46
C ALA A 107 -4.19 -19.95 0.87
N SER A 108 -2.97 -20.33 1.26
CA SER A 108 -1.90 -19.37 1.56
C SER A 108 -1.53 -18.50 0.35
N LEU A 109 -1.40 -19.11 -0.83
CA LEU A 109 -1.08 -18.39 -2.06
C LEU A 109 -2.17 -17.38 -2.41
N PHE A 110 -3.44 -17.72 -2.24
CA PHE A 110 -4.54 -16.79 -2.44
C PHE A 110 -4.54 -15.62 -1.46
N PHE A 111 -4.27 -15.85 -0.17
CA PHE A 111 -4.10 -14.76 0.79
C PHE A 111 -2.91 -13.86 0.45
N LEU A 112 -1.79 -14.45 0.03
CA LEU A 112 -0.62 -13.71 -0.41
C LEU A 112 -0.93 -12.86 -1.65
N MET A 113 -1.67 -13.41 -2.61
CA MET A 113 -2.10 -12.69 -3.81
C MET A 113 -2.98 -11.48 -3.45
N ALA A 114 -3.99 -11.68 -2.59
CA ALA A 114 -4.83 -10.59 -2.10
C ALA A 114 -4.00 -9.48 -1.43
N TYR A 115 -3.03 -9.87 -0.60
CA TYR A 115 -2.12 -8.93 0.05
C TYR A 115 -1.24 -8.16 -0.94
N ILE A 116 -0.68 -8.83 -1.95
CA ILE A 116 0.14 -8.20 -2.99
C ILE A 116 -0.70 -7.19 -3.78
N ILE A 117 -1.91 -7.57 -4.22
CA ILE A 117 -2.83 -6.68 -4.94
C ILE A 117 -3.13 -5.43 -4.10
N TYR A 118 -3.45 -5.62 -2.82
CA TYR A 118 -3.71 -4.51 -1.89
C TYR A 118 -2.49 -3.58 -1.75
N GLN A 119 -1.28 -4.13 -1.60
CA GLN A 119 -0.06 -3.35 -1.47
C GLN A 119 0.29 -2.58 -2.74
N MET A 120 0.14 -3.21 -3.91
CA MET A 120 0.36 -2.57 -5.20
C MET A 120 -0.60 -1.40 -5.41
N GLU A 121 -1.89 -1.62 -5.18
CA GLU A 121 -2.91 -0.57 -5.32
C GLU A 121 -2.68 0.58 -4.33
N LYS A 122 -2.37 0.26 -3.07
CA LYS A 122 -2.07 1.28 -2.05
C LYS A 122 -0.85 2.12 -2.43
N LYS A 123 0.25 1.49 -2.86
CA LYS A 123 1.47 2.19 -3.30
C LYS A 123 1.22 3.06 -4.53
N HIS A 124 0.46 2.54 -5.49
CA HIS A 124 0.09 3.28 -6.70
C HIS A 124 -0.69 4.55 -6.36
N ARG A 125 -1.74 4.43 -5.54
CA ARG A 125 -2.54 5.57 -5.09
C ARG A 125 -1.73 6.58 -4.29
N GLN A 126 -0.85 6.10 -3.39
CA GLN A 126 0.09 6.96 -2.67
C GLN A 126 1.03 7.71 -3.62
N HIS A 127 1.50 7.07 -4.69
CA HIS A 127 2.35 7.71 -5.67
C HIS A 127 1.64 8.85 -6.40
N VAL A 128 0.41 8.62 -6.88
CA VAL A 128 -0.39 9.67 -7.55
C VAL A 128 -0.63 10.85 -6.63
N VAL A 129 -1.12 10.59 -5.41
CA VAL A 129 -1.37 11.64 -4.41
C VAL A 129 -0.08 12.37 -4.05
N ASN A 130 1.05 11.67 -4.01
CA ASN A 130 2.35 12.29 -3.77
C ASN A 130 2.75 13.26 -4.89
N VAL A 131 2.54 12.90 -6.16
CA VAL A 131 2.78 13.79 -7.29
C VAL A 131 1.91 15.05 -7.18
N VAL A 132 0.61 14.88 -6.92
CA VAL A 132 -0.33 16.01 -6.74
C VAL A 132 0.10 16.89 -5.56
N ALA A 133 0.36 16.30 -4.39
CA ALA A 133 0.74 17.04 -3.20
C ALA A 133 2.07 17.80 -3.34
N MET A 134 3.07 17.20 -4.00
CA MET A 134 4.42 17.76 -4.08
C MET A 134 4.62 18.73 -5.25
N PHE A 135 3.86 18.59 -6.34
CA PHE A 135 4.14 19.32 -7.59
C PHE A 135 2.96 20.13 -8.14
N SER A 136 1.75 20.02 -7.58
CA SER A 136 0.66 20.92 -7.97
C SER A 136 0.87 22.33 -7.43
N LYS A 137 0.38 23.32 -8.18
CA LYS A 137 0.37 24.73 -7.76
C LYS A 137 -0.51 24.97 -6.53
N GLU A 138 -1.60 24.22 -6.43
CA GLU A 138 -2.61 24.36 -5.38
C GLU A 138 -2.12 23.84 -4.03
N TYR A 139 -1.49 22.66 -4.01
CA TYR A 139 -1.14 21.99 -2.76
C TYR A 139 0.32 22.12 -2.35
N SER A 140 1.25 22.39 -3.29
CA SER A 140 2.67 22.38 -2.98
C SER A 140 3.19 23.75 -2.51
N PRO A 141 3.70 23.87 -1.27
CA PRO A 141 4.31 25.12 -0.80
C PRO A 141 5.63 25.44 -1.51
N LEU A 142 6.27 24.45 -2.16
CA LEU A 142 7.56 24.59 -2.86
C LEU A 142 7.40 24.50 -4.37
N TYR A 143 6.20 24.73 -4.89
CA TYR A 143 5.88 24.62 -6.31
C TYR A 143 6.87 25.39 -7.20
N SER A 144 7.07 26.68 -6.94
CA SER A 144 7.93 27.56 -7.74
C SER A 144 9.38 27.05 -7.80
N HIS A 145 9.93 26.66 -6.65
CA HIS A 145 11.30 26.14 -6.54
C HIS A 145 11.46 24.78 -7.23
N ARG A 146 10.48 23.88 -7.07
CA ARG A 146 10.50 22.56 -7.73
C ARG A 146 10.32 22.68 -9.24
N LEU A 147 9.50 23.64 -9.70
CA LEU A 147 9.28 23.91 -11.11
C LEU A 147 10.54 24.45 -11.79
N ALA A 148 11.24 25.40 -11.15
CA ALA A 148 12.53 25.90 -11.63
C ALA A 148 13.57 24.77 -11.81
N ASN A 149 13.49 23.75 -10.95
CA ASN A 149 14.37 22.57 -10.99
C ASN A 149 13.89 21.43 -11.90
N LYS A 150 12.79 21.60 -12.66
CA LYS A 150 12.19 20.56 -13.52
C LYS A 150 13.18 20.00 -14.55
N THR A 151 14.01 20.85 -15.16
CA THR A 151 15.01 20.45 -16.17
C THR A 151 16.27 19.85 -15.57
N LYS A 152 16.60 20.23 -14.33
CA LYS A 152 17.82 19.80 -13.63
C LYS A 152 17.73 18.36 -13.11
N TYR A 153 16.54 17.89 -12.73
CA TYR A 153 16.35 16.56 -12.16
C TYR A 153 15.34 15.72 -12.95
N LYS A 154 15.79 14.57 -13.47
CA LYS A 154 14.94 13.59 -14.19
C LYS A 154 13.68 13.19 -13.40
N GLN A 155 13.79 13.09 -12.08
CA GLN A 155 12.68 12.72 -11.19
C GLN A 155 11.58 13.79 -11.18
N TYR A 156 11.96 15.07 -11.16
CA TYR A 156 10.99 16.17 -11.23
C TYR A 156 10.39 16.28 -12.61
N GLN A 157 11.20 16.10 -13.66
CA GLN A 157 10.68 16.03 -15.03
C GLN A 157 9.62 14.94 -15.20
N ALA A 158 9.87 13.73 -14.68
CA ALA A 158 8.90 12.64 -14.70
C ALA A 158 7.65 12.96 -13.87
N ALA A 159 7.80 13.50 -12.65
CA ALA A 159 6.68 13.86 -11.80
C ALA A 159 5.78 14.94 -12.43
N TYR A 160 6.36 15.97 -13.05
CA TYR A 160 5.60 16.99 -13.76
C TYR A 160 4.88 16.43 -14.99
N ARG A 161 5.52 15.52 -15.77
CA ARG A 161 4.83 14.84 -16.88
C ARG A 161 3.64 14.01 -16.41
N LEU A 162 3.73 13.40 -15.24
CA LEU A 162 2.61 12.67 -14.64
C LEU A 162 1.53 13.63 -14.14
N LEU A 163 1.93 14.75 -13.53
CA LEU A 163 1.00 15.79 -13.09
C LEU A 163 0.19 16.34 -14.27
N ASP A 164 0.80 16.51 -15.44
CA ASP A 164 0.13 16.96 -16.67
C ASP A 164 -1.00 15.99 -17.12
N LEU A 165 -1.00 14.73 -16.64
CA LEU A 165 -2.03 13.73 -16.93
C LEU A 165 -3.13 13.65 -15.86
N ILE A 166 -2.96 14.34 -14.74
CA ILE A 166 -3.82 14.24 -13.56
C ILE A 166 -4.66 15.50 -13.44
N GLU A 167 -5.98 15.33 -13.35
CA GLU A 167 -6.91 16.41 -13.00
C GLU A 167 -6.77 16.73 -11.49
N VAL A 168 -6.14 17.85 -11.15
CA VAL A 168 -5.87 18.24 -9.75
C VAL A 168 -7.14 18.51 -8.96
N GLU A 169 -8.19 19.00 -9.63
CA GLU A 169 -9.51 19.31 -9.07
C GLU A 169 -10.24 18.08 -8.47
N ASP A 170 -9.88 16.88 -8.92
CA ASP A 170 -10.45 15.63 -8.40
C ASP A 170 -9.86 15.21 -7.04
N PHE A 171 -8.87 15.94 -6.52
CA PHE A 171 -8.22 15.68 -5.25
C PHE A 171 -8.64 16.74 -4.24
N GLU A 172 -8.99 16.31 -3.03
CA GLU A 172 -9.42 17.18 -1.93
C GLU A 172 -8.51 16.95 -0.72
N LEU A 173 -7.97 18.03 -0.15
CA LEU A 173 -7.16 17.96 1.07
C LEU A 173 -8.07 17.87 2.31
N VAL A 174 -8.03 16.73 3.00
CA VAL A 174 -8.87 16.47 4.19
C VAL A 174 -8.18 16.88 5.48
N LYS A 175 -6.87 16.64 5.58
CA LYS A 175 -6.09 16.92 6.78
C LYS A 175 -4.66 17.27 6.43
N GLN A 176 -4.12 18.26 7.12
CA GLN A 176 -2.71 18.63 7.05
C GLN A 176 -2.14 18.73 8.46
N VAL A 177 -0.98 18.11 8.67
CA VAL A 177 -0.23 18.16 9.92
C VAL A 177 1.19 18.58 9.57
N ASP A 178 1.62 19.71 10.13
CA ASP A 178 2.98 20.23 10.01
C ASP A 178 3.77 19.82 11.25
N THR A 179 4.72 18.90 11.07
CA THR A 179 5.58 18.42 12.14
C THR A 179 6.97 18.98 11.95
N ARG A 180 7.42 19.77 12.93
CA ARG A 180 8.80 20.25 13.00
C ARG A 180 9.54 19.39 14.00
N TYR A 181 10.64 18.79 13.57
CA TYR A 181 11.52 18.04 14.45
C TYR A 181 12.95 18.50 14.24
N LYS A 182 13.74 18.46 15.29
CA LYS A 182 15.18 18.71 15.20
C LYS A 182 15.85 17.37 15.03
N ASP A 183 16.53 17.15 13.90
CA ASP A 183 17.32 15.93 13.77
C ASP A 183 18.55 16.08 14.67
N TYR A 184 18.60 15.27 15.73
CA TYR A 184 19.71 15.30 16.70
C TYR A 184 21.05 14.85 16.09
N ARG A 185 21.04 14.19 14.92
CA ARG A 185 22.27 13.75 14.23
C ARG A 185 22.90 14.83 13.37
N THR A 186 22.09 15.59 12.63
CA THR A 186 22.56 16.65 11.74
C THR A 186 22.42 18.04 12.37
N ASN A 187 21.73 18.15 13.51
CA ASN A 187 21.38 19.39 14.20
C ASN A 187 20.56 20.37 13.35
N LEU A 188 20.02 19.92 12.22
CA LEU A 188 19.21 20.71 11.31
C LEU A 188 17.72 20.63 11.72
N PRO A 189 16.98 21.76 11.66
CA PRO A 189 15.54 21.73 11.80
C PRO A 189 14.93 21.10 10.54
N GLU A 190 14.32 19.93 10.70
CA GLU A 190 13.60 19.25 9.63
C GLU A 190 12.09 19.49 9.79
N ARG A 191 11.44 19.82 8.68
CA ARG A 191 10.01 20.10 8.62
C ARG A 191 9.35 19.10 7.70
N THR A 192 8.42 18.34 8.25
CA THR A 192 7.66 17.33 7.53
C THR A 192 6.20 17.72 7.47
N LEU A 193 5.63 17.72 6.28
CA LEU A 193 4.25 18.04 6.01
C LEU A 193 3.48 16.76 5.68
N THR A 194 2.71 16.26 6.65
CA THR A 194 1.85 15.09 6.45
C THR A 194 0.47 15.54 5.98
N ARG A 195 0.07 15.11 4.78
CA ARG A 195 -1.18 15.51 4.16
C ARG A 195 -2.02 14.29 3.80
N THR A 196 -3.30 14.36 4.10
CA THR A 196 -4.29 13.32 3.81
C THR A 196 -5.27 13.84 2.77
N PHE A 197 -5.38 13.13 1.66
CA PHE A 197 -6.23 13.48 0.53
C PHE A 197 -7.37 12.47 0.36
N LYS A 198 -8.50 12.98 -0.13
CA LYS A 198 -9.61 12.19 -0.67
C LYS A 198 -9.61 12.38 -2.19
N ILE A 199 -9.83 11.29 -2.92
CA ILE A 199 -9.90 11.32 -4.39
C ILE A 199 -11.37 11.14 -4.78
N LYS A 200 -11.88 12.02 -5.64
CA LYS A 200 -13.29 12.00 -6.07
C LYS A 200 -13.66 10.64 -6.67
N GLY A 201 -14.69 10.01 -6.11
CA GLY A 201 -15.20 8.71 -6.57
C GLY A 201 -14.33 7.50 -6.20
N ILE A 202 -13.31 7.66 -5.34
CA ILE A 202 -12.56 6.54 -4.76
C ILE A 202 -12.81 6.53 -3.25
N PHE A 203 -13.25 5.38 -2.73
CA PHE A 203 -13.47 5.21 -1.30
C PHE A 203 -12.14 5.12 -0.52
N GLY A 204 -12.07 5.88 0.57
CA GLY A 204 -10.92 5.93 1.47
C GLY A 204 -10.09 7.20 1.31
N THR A 205 -9.14 7.38 2.22
CA THR A 205 -8.21 8.52 2.21
C THR A 205 -6.78 8.03 2.03
N THR A 206 -5.94 8.87 1.43
CA THR A 206 -4.53 8.56 1.18
C THR A 206 -3.66 9.60 1.86
N THR A 207 -2.78 9.13 2.75
CA THR A 207 -1.84 9.99 3.47
C THR A 207 -0.46 9.92 2.83
N VAL A 208 0.15 11.08 2.66
CA VAL A 208 1.48 11.27 2.10
C VAL A 208 2.27 12.24 2.98
N THR A 209 3.56 11.99 3.12
CA THR A 209 4.50 12.83 3.88
C THR A 209 5.47 13.51 2.92
N ASP A 210 5.57 14.84 3.01
CA ASP A 210 6.54 15.64 2.24
C ASP A 210 7.57 16.24 3.20
N GLU A 211 8.85 15.94 2.97
CA GLU A 211 9.99 16.45 3.77
C GLU A 211 10.43 17.86 3.32
N LEU A 212 9.66 18.52 2.44
CA LEU A 212 9.85 19.91 2.02
C LEU A 212 11.25 20.22 1.46
N TYR A 213 11.83 19.27 0.72
CA TYR A 213 13.08 19.52 0.00
C TYR A 213 12.84 20.19 -1.36
N ILE A 214 13.75 21.11 -1.71
CA ILE A 214 13.81 21.82 -3.00
C ILE A 214 14.49 20.97 -4.08
N ALA A 215 15.34 20.01 -3.68
CA ALA A 215 16.01 19.05 -4.54
C ALA A 215 15.67 17.63 -4.11
N PRO A 216 15.66 16.66 -5.04
CA PRO A 216 15.41 15.27 -4.68
C PRO A 216 16.54 14.75 -3.80
N GLN A 217 16.19 14.30 -2.60
CA GLN A 217 17.13 13.61 -1.72
C GLN A 217 17.27 12.16 -2.17
N ARG A 218 18.51 11.66 -2.22
CA ARG A 218 18.72 10.20 -2.27
C ARG A 218 18.17 9.62 -0.97
N LYS A 219 17.08 8.87 -1.04
CA LYS A 219 16.63 8.04 0.08
C LYS A 219 17.78 7.12 0.48
N ARG A 220 18.45 7.43 1.58
CA ARG A 220 19.50 6.60 2.14
C ARG A 220 18.81 5.36 2.72
N TRP A 221 18.99 4.20 2.07
CA TRP A 221 18.40 2.94 2.52
C TRP A 221 18.96 2.47 3.87
N PHE A 222 20.15 2.95 4.23
CA PHE A 222 20.80 2.63 5.51
C PHE A 222 21.15 3.93 6.25
N PRO A 223 20.85 4.02 7.56
CA PRO A 223 21.42 5.08 8.39
C PRO A 223 22.94 4.88 8.43
N GLN A 224 23.72 5.91 8.08
CA GLN A 224 25.18 5.90 8.31
C GLN A 224 25.43 5.62 9.79
N ARG A 225 26.09 4.50 10.10
CA ARG A 225 26.74 4.33 11.40
C ARG A 225 27.79 5.43 11.50
N SER A 226 27.70 6.26 12.53
CA SER A 226 28.82 7.11 12.94
C SER A 226 30.01 6.18 13.18
N VAL A 227 31.05 6.35 12.37
CA VAL A 227 32.40 6.02 12.80
C VAL A 227 32.72 7.11 13.81
N LYS A 228 32.99 6.68 15.05
CA LYS A 228 33.52 7.55 16.10
C LYS A 228 34.93 7.97 15.75
#